data_AF-A0AAV4QCW8-F1
#
_entry.id   AF-A0AAV4QCW8-F1
#
_cell.length_a   1.000
_cell.length_b   1.000
_cell.length_c   1.000
_cell.angle_alpha   90.00
_cell.angle_beta   90.00
_cell.angle_gamma   90.00
#
_symmetry.space_group_name_H-M   'P 1'
#
loop_
_entity.id
_entity.type
_entity.pdbx_description
1 polymer ?
#
loop_
_entity_poly.entity_id
_entity_poly.type
_entity_poly.pdbx_seq_one_letter_code
_entity_poly.pdbx_strand_id
1 'polypeptide(L)'
;MSMFDILVKEKGGFDNDVYNDFAKLLSTTTNVESANVPASMQEVADQIVKDVGCEKFKSMTAEEALEWLKTTNQLSGCKFRQFLKRHGHRCIMEFDIRSTTWEMDPKLLVKLLQSLAGTSKESKKKSEESIEDILSQLNVPLSFISKWYLRFILPNCRRGVRAREYTKKQGYRRLGKLMLSEGRIPDEDLIFFLTLDEIYDLLSTRSPSIIS
;
A
#
# COMPACT_ATOMS: atom_id res chain seq x y z
N MET A 1 5.76 16.42 -23.31
CA MET A 1 5.91 17.53 -22.35
C MET A 1 5.40 17.04 -21.01
N SER A 2 6.28 16.93 -20.03
CA SER A 2 5.95 16.49 -18.68
C SER A 2 5.24 17.61 -17.91
N MET A 3 4.54 17.26 -16.83
CA MET A 3 3.92 18.25 -15.92
C MET A 3 4.96 19.22 -15.33
N PHE A 4 6.17 18.73 -15.07
CA PHE A 4 7.26 19.55 -14.58
C PHE A 4 7.76 20.55 -15.65
N ASP A 5 7.87 20.11 -16.91
CA ASP A 5 8.29 20.99 -18.03
C ASP A 5 7.31 22.16 -18.22
N ILE A 6 6.01 21.92 -18.00
CA ILE A 6 4.99 22.97 -18.09
C ILE A 6 5.22 24.04 -17.02
N LEU A 7 5.48 23.64 -15.77
CA LEU A 7 5.74 24.57 -14.67
C LEU A 7 7.04 25.38 -14.89
N VAL A 8 8.11 24.70 -15.33
CA VAL A 8 9.38 25.36 -15.66
C VAL A 8 9.20 26.38 -16.78
N LYS A 9 8.42 26.04 -17.82
CA LYS A 9 8.17 26.93 -18.95
C LYS A 9 7.34 28.16 -18.56
N GLU A 10 6.31 27.98 -17.74
CA GLU A 10 5.45 29.09 -17.28
C GLU A 10 6.18 30.03 -16.32
N LYS A 11 7.06 29.50 -15.46
CA LYS A 11 7.90 30.33 -14.58
C LYS A 11 9.09 30.97 -15.33
N GLY A 12 9.59 30.34 -16.39
CA GLY A 12 10.76 30.78 -17.16
C GLY A 12 12.10 30.25 -16.64
N GLY A 13 12.10 29.21 -15.79
CA GLY A 13 13.31 28.63 -15.21
C GLY A 13 13.05 27.67 -14.05
N PHE A 14 14.12 27.08 -13.51
CA PHE A 14 14.08 26.25 -12.32
C PHE A 14 14.12 27.12 -11.07
N ASP A 15 13.14 26.93 -10.18
CA ASP A 15 13.03 27.69 -8.93
C ASP A 15 12.30 26.87 -7.85
N ASN A 16 12.40 27.30 -6.59
CA ASN A 16 11.73 26.67 -5.44
C ASN A 16 10.20 26.64 -5.61
N ASP A 17 9.61 27.66 -6.23
CA ASP A 17 8.17 27.69 -6.53
C ASP A 17 7.77 26.53 -7.45
N VAL A 18 8.58 26.23 -8.47
CA VAL A 18 8.32 25.13 -9.40
C VAL A 18 8.38 23.79 -8.67
N TYR A 19 9.36 23.60 -7.78
CA TYR A 19 9.46 22.38 -6.97
C TYR A 19 8.30 22.23 -5.98
N ASN A 20 7.90 23.32 -5.31
CA ASN A 20 6.78 23.33 -4.38
C ASN A 20 5.47 23.01 -5.10
N ASP A 21 5.23 23.63 -6.24
CA ASP A 21 4.03 23.41 -7.05
C ASP A 21 3.99 22.00 -7.62
N PHE A 22 5.12 21.49 -8.10
CA PHE A 22 5.22 20.10 -8.55
C PHE A 22 4.96 19.11 -7.41
N ALA A 23 5.54 19.34 -6.23
CA ALA A 23 5.30 18.52 -5.05
C ALA A 23 3.83 18.57 -4.61
N LYS A 24 3.18 19.74 -4.70
CA LYS A 24 1.75 19.91 -4.42
C LYS A 24 0.87 19.13 -5.40
N LEU A 25 1.18 19.16 -6.70
CA LEU A 25 0.47 18.39 -7.71
C LEU A 25 0.59 16.87 -7.50
N LEU A 26 1.75 16.40 -7.04
CA LEU A 26 1.98 14.98 -6.72
C LEU A 26 1.31 14.55 -5.40
N SER A 27 1.40 15.37 -4.35
CA SER A 27 0.92 15.05 -3.00
C SER A 27 -0.60 15.10 -2.81
N THR A 28 -1.30 15.69 -3.78
CA THR A 28 -2.77 15.73 -3.89
C THR A 28 -3.35 14.51 -4.61
N THR A 29 -2.52 13.51 -4.93
CA THR A 29 -3.02 12.23 -5.44
C THR A 29 -3.80 11.53 -4.33
N THR A 30 -5.12 11.57 -4.45
CA THR A 30 -6.02 10.81 -3.59
C THR A 30 -6.06 9.35 -4.02
N ASN A 31 -6.31 8.47 -3.06
CA ASN A 31 -6.53 7.05 -3.30
C ASN A 31 -5.31 6.28 -3.85
N VAL A 32 -4.10 6.70 -3.45
CA VAL A 32 -2.90 5.87 -3.57
C VAL A 32 -2.99 4.81 -2.47
N GLU A 33 -3.00 3.53 -2.85
CA GLU A 33 -3.28 2.43 -1.90
C GLU A 33 -2.26 2.42 -0.75
N SER A 34 -0.97 2.66 -1.03
CA SER A 34 0.08 2.72 -0.01
C SER A 34 -0.11 3.87 0.99
N ALA A 35 -0.58 5.04 0.53
CA ALA A 35 -0.83 6.21 1.37
C ALA A 35 -2.10 6.06 2.22
N ASN A 36 -3.06 5.26 1.77
CA ASN A 36 -4.32 5.01 2.47
C ASN A 36 -4.18 3.99 3.60
N VAL A 37 -3.28 3.02 3.46
CA VAL A 37 -3.12 1.92 4.44
C VAL A 37 -2.92 2.41 5.88
N PRO A 38 -2.02 3.37 6.18
CA PRO A 38 -1.86 3.87 7.55
C PRO A 38 -3.13 4.57 8.08
N ALA A 39 -3.81 5.36 7.24
CA ALA A 39 -5.04 6.05 7.64
C ALA A 39 -6.17 5.05 7.91
N SER A 40 -6.36 4.06 7.03
CA SER A 40 -7.35 2.99 7.23
C SER A 40 -7.02 2.12 8.45
N MET A 41 -5.74 1.88 8.74
CA MET A 41 -5.33 1.15 9.95
C MET A 41 -5.64 1.96 11.22
N GLN A 42 -5.40 3.27 11.21
CA GLN A 42 -5.79 4.18 12.29
C GLN A 42 -7.32 4.17 12.50
N GLU A 43 -8.11 4.23 11.43
CA GLU A 43 -9.58 4.17 11.52
C GLU A 43 -10.10 2.87 12.15
N VAL A 44 -9.39 1.74 11.96
CA VAL A 44 -9.68 0.48 12.63
C VAL A 44 -9.30 0.55 14.10
N ALA A 45 -8.10 1.05 14.43
CA ALA A 45 -7.63 1.18 15.81
C ALA A 45 -8.54 2.11 16.64
N ASP A 46 -8.93 3.25 16.09
CA ASP A 46 -9.83 4.20 16.74
C ASP A 46 -11.21 3.58 17.01
N GLN A 47 -11.70 2.75 16.08
CA GLN A 47 -12.97 2.03 16.27
C GLN A 47 -12.86 0.97 17.38
N ILE A 48 -11.74 0.24 17.44
CA ILE A 48 -11.49 -0.74 18.49
C ILE A 48 -11.47 -0.06 19.87
N VAL A 49 -10.81 1.08 19.98
CA VAL A 49 -10.77 1.86 21.22
C VAL A 49 -12.17 2.32 21.64
N LYS A 50 -13.05 2.69 20.69
CA LYS A 50 -14.45 3.05 20.97
C LYS A 50 -15.29 1.85 21.45
N ASP A 51 -15.05 0.67 20.89
CA ASP A 51 -15.89 -0.51 21.12
C ASP A 51 -15.50 -1.28 22.40
N VAL A 52 -14.20 -1.40 22.71
CA VAL A 52 -13.68 -2.21 23.83
C VAL A 52 -12.85 -1.42 24.84
N GLY A 53 -12.37 -0.24 24.47
CA GLY A 53 -11.46 0.56 25.29
C GLY A 53 -9.99 0.22 25.03
N CYS A 54 -9.13 1.24 25.12
CA CYS A 54 -7.69 1.12 24.84
C CYS A 54 -7.00 0.11 25.77
N GLU A 55 -7.20 0.22 27.08
CA GLU A 55 -6.54 -0.64 28.08
C GLU A 55 -6.91 -2.11 27.89
N LYS A 56 -8.20 -2.40 27.72
CA LYS A 56 -8.69 -3.76 27.52
C LYS A 56 -8.17 -4.39 26.23
N PHE A 57 -8.04 -3.61 25.15
CA PHE A 57 -7.49 -4.13 23.90
C PHE A 57 -5.99 -4.38 23.96
N LYS A 58 -5.24 -3.51 24.67
CA LYS A 58 -3.80 -3.69 24.90
C LYS A 58 -3.48 -4.84 25.85
N SER A 59 -4.36 -5.14 26.80
CA SER A 59 -4.18 -6.25 27.74
C SER A 59 -4.43 -7.63 27.12
N MET A 60 -5.18 -7.71 26.01
CA MET A 60 -5.42 -8.96 25.30
C MET A 60 -4.13 -9.47 24.65
N THR A 61 -3.94 -10.78 24.67
CA THR A 61 -2.93 -11.41 23.81
C THR A 61 -3.29 -11.21 22.33
N ALA A 62 -2.31 -11.31 21.43
CA ALA A 62 -2.56 -11.14 20.00
C ALA A 62 -3.55 -12.19 19.47
N GLU A 63 -3.53 -13.40 20.03
CA GLU A 63 -4.43 -14.51 19.74
C GLU A 63 -5.87 -14.20 20.17
N GLU A 64 -6.06 -13.77 21.42
CA GLU A 64 -7.39 -13.42 21.96
C GLU A 64 -8.00 -12.23 21.21
N ALA A 65 -7.20 -11.19 20.99
CA ALA A 65 -7.63 -10.01 20.25
C ALA A 65 -8.00 -10.35 18.79
N LEU A 66 -7.23 -11.25 18.14
CA LEU A 66 -7.54 -11.71 16.80
C LEU A 66 -8.86 -12.49 16.76
N GLU A 67 -9.05 -13.42 17.69
CA GLU A 67 -10.27 -14.23 17.74
C GLU A 67 -11.50 -13.34 18.00
N TRP A 68 -11.36 -12.38 18.91
CA TRP A 68 -12.40 -11.39 19.17
C TRP A 68 -12.71 -10.53 17.94
N LEU A 69 -11.70 -10.02 17.21
CA LEU A 69 -11.90 -9.23 15.98
C LEU A 69 -12.56 -10.03 14.86
N LYS A 70 -12.30 -11.34 14.80
CA LYS A 70 -12.92 -12.24 13.82
C LYS A 70 -14.39 -12.52 14.13
N THR A 71 -14.72 -12.73 15.41
CA THR A 71 -16.04 -13.20 15.86
C THR A 71 -17.00 -12.09 16.27
N THR A 72 -16.50 -10.91 16.66
CA THR A 72 -17.35 -9.82 17.13
C THR A 72 -18.24 -9.25 16.01
N ASN A 73 -19.48 -8.94 16.38
CA ASN A 73 -20.47 -8.25 15.53
C ASN A 73 -20.37 -6.72 15.63
N GLN A 74 -19.45 -6.21 16.45
CA GLN A 74 -19.22 -4.79 16.59
C GLN A 74 -18.56 -4.18 15.33
N LEU A 75 -18.63 -2.85 15.21
CA LEU A 75 -18.14 -2.14 14.04
C LEU A 75 -16.63 -2.32 13.83
N SER A 76 -15.86 -2.43 14.92
CA SER A 76 -14.43 -2.77 14.92
C SER A 76 -14.15 -4.08 14.18
N GLY A 77 -14.86 -5.16 14.51
CA GLY A 77 -14.72 -6.47 13.83
C GLY A 77 -15.07 -6.39 12.35
N CYS A 78 -16.15 -5.69 11.99
CA CYS A 78 -16.53 -5.46 10.60
C CYS A 78 -15.43 -4.70 9.82
N LYS A 79 -14.92 -3.60 10.38
CA LYS A 79 -13.85 -2.81 9.77
C LYS A 79 -12.54 -3.59 9.65
N PHE A 80 -12.20 -4.38 10.66
CA PHE A 80 -11.01 -5.24 10.63
C PHE A 80 -11.08 -6.29 9.51
N ARG A 81 -12.21 -6.99 9.39
CA ARG A 81 -12.43 -7.97 8.30
C ARG A 81 -12.42 -7.30 6.93
N GLN A 82 -13.00 -6.11 6.81
CA GLN A 82 -12.95 -5.33 5.57
C GLN A 82 -11.53 -4.87 5.22
N PHE A 83 -10.75 -4.46 6.23
CA PHE A 83 -9.35 -4.09 6.07
C PHE A 83 -8.53 -5.28 5.57
N LEU A 84 -8.67 -6.46 6.19
CA LEU A 84 -8.01 -7.68 5.72
C LEU A 84 -8.43 -8.06 4.29
N LYS A 85 -9.71 -7.95 3.96
CA LYS A 85 -10.17 -8.22 2.58
C LYS A 85 -9.53 -7.28 1.56
N ARG A 86 -9.32 -6.01 1.91
CA ARG A 86 -8.75 -5.00 1.01
C ARG A 86 -7.23 -4.99 0.98
N HIS A 87 -6.59 -5.11 2.13
CA HIS A 87 -5.15 -4.89 2.33
C HIS A 87 -4.41 -6.09 2.91
N GLY A 88 -5.09 -7.22 3.15
CA GLY A 88 -4.48 -8.43 3.74
C GLY A 88 -3.31 -8.99 2.94
N HIS A 89 -3.28 -8.77 1.63
CA HIS A 89 -2.18 -9.15 0.74
C HIS A 89 -0.89 -8.31 0.95
N ARG A 90 -0.93 -7.25 1.76
CA ARG A 90 0.23 -6.39 2.07
C ARG A 90 0.95 -6.86 3.34
N CYS A 91 2.16 -6.34 3.53
CA CYS A 91 3.02 -6.65 4.66
C CYS A 91 3.91 -5.45 5.01
N ILE A 92 4.53 -5.48 6.19
CA ILE A 92 5.72 -4.65 6.44
C ILE A 92 6.85 -5.19 5.54
N MET A 93 7.74 -4.32 5.04
CA MET A 93 8.75 -4.67 4.04
C MET A 93 8.16 -5.13 2.70
N GLU A 94 7.34 -4.29 2.08
CA GLU A 94 6.68 -4.59 0.80
C GLU A 94 7.63 -4.88 -0.38
N PHE A 95 8.94 -4.62 -0.27
CA PHE A 95 9.89 -4.99 -1.32
C PHE A 95 10.48 -6.38 -1.15
N ASP A 96 10.42 -6.96 0.05
CA ASP A 96 10.86 -8.33 0.27
C ASP A 96 9.74 -9.32 -0.12
N ILE A 97 10.02 -10.19 -1.09
CA ILE A 97 9.06 -11.15 -1.63
C ILE A 97 8.74 -12.24 -0.58
N ARG A 98 9.67 -12.53 0.34
CA ARG A 98 9.52 -13.52 1.41
C ARG A 98 8.72 -13.02 2.61
N SER A 99 8.50 -11.72 2.73
CA SER A 99 7.79 -11.13 3.87
C SER A 99 6.37 -11.70 4.03
N THR A 100 5.95 -11.86 5.28
CA THR A 100 4.64 -12.40 5.65
C THR A 100 3.56 -11.32 5.56
N THR A 101 2.48 -11.60 4.83
CA THR A 101 1.35 -10.69 4.68
C THR A 101 0.39 -10.76 5.86
N TRP A 102 -0.41 -9.72 6.03
CA TRP A 102 -1.41 -9.67 7.11
C TRP A 102 -2.51 -10.71 6.95
N GLU A 103 -2.78 -11.18 5.75
CA GLU A 103 -3.69 -12.30 5.51
C GLU A 103 -3.08 -13.63 5.96
N MET A 104 -1.77 -13.83 5.76
CA MET A 104 -1.07 -15.05 6.18
C MET A 104 -0.87 -15.11 7.70
N ASP A 105 -0.45 -14.00 8.32
CA ASP A 105 -0.39 -13.87 9.77
C ASP A 105 -1.09 -12.59 10.24
N PRO A 106 -2.41 -12.65 10.50
CA PRO A 106 -3.17 -11.51 11.02
C PRO A 106 -2.71 -11.04 12.40
N LYS A 107 -1.95 -11.84 13.15
CA LYS A 107 -1.44 -11.44 14.47
C LYS A 107 -0.46 -10.26 14.36
N LEU A 108 0.29 -10.19 13.26
CA LEU A 108 1.16 -9.04 12.97
C LEU A 108 0.34 -7.75 12.87
N LEU A 109 -0.82 -7.79 12.21
CA LEU A 109 -1.72 -6.66 12.12
C LEU A 109 -2.32 -6.30 13.49
N VAL A 110 -2.71 -7.29 14.29
CA VAL A 110 -3.24 -7.06 15.64
C VAL A 110 -2.23 -6.35 16.53
N LYS A 111 -0.96 -6.78 16.52
CA LYS A 111 0.11 -6.12 17.28
C LYS A 111 0.30 -4.65 16.86
N LEU A 112 0.18 -4.36 15.56
CA LEU A 112 0.21 -2.98 15.05
C LEU A 112 -1.01 -2.17 15.51
N LEU A 113 -2.20 -2.76 15.48
CA LEU A 113 -3.40 -2.09 15.98
C LEU A 113 -3.31 -1.81 17.48
N GLN A 114 -2.71 -2.71 18.26
CA GLN A 114 -2.48 -2.52 19.69
C GLN A 114 -1.48 -1.38 19.97
N SER A 115 -0.46 -1.22 19.14
CA SER A 115 0.48 -0.08 19.27
C SER A 115 -0.17 1.24 18.85
N LEU A 116 -1.06 1.22 17.85
CA LEU A 116 -1.83 2.40 17.41
C LEU A 116 -2.95 2.77 18.40
N ALA A 117 -3.47 1.82 19.17
CA ALA A 117 -4.53 2.07 20.14
C ALA A 117 -4.11 3.14 21.16
N GLY A 118 -4.90 4.21 21.26
CA GLY A 118 -4.63 5.35 22.14
C GLY A 118 -3.69 6.40 21.56
N THR A 119 -3.07 6.16 20.39
CA THR A 119 -2.40 7.22 19.62
C THR A 119 -3.43 7.93 18.75
N SER A 120 -4.16 8.88 19.33
CA SER A 120 -5.06 9.74 18.56
C SER A 120 -4.21 10.71 17.73
N LYS A 121 -3.92 10.34 16.49
CA LYS A 121 -3.65 11.36 15.47
C LYS A 121 -4.99 11.65 14.83
N GLU A 122 -5.47 12.89 14.94
CA GLU A 122 -6.53 13.38 14.08
C GLU A 122 -6.12 13.05 12.64
N SER A 123 -6.75 12.02 12.08
CA SER A 123 -6.64 11.75 10.67
C SER A 123 -7.36 12.91 10.00
N LYS A 124 -6.61 13.95 9.64
CA LYS A 124 -7.06 14.90 8.65
C LYS A 124 -7.32 14.07 7.41
N LYS A 125 -8.57 13.64 7.21
CA LYS A 125 -9.05 13.20 5.91
C LYS A 125 -8.68 14.33 4.98
N LYS A 126 -7.64 14.12 4.16
CA LYS A 126 -7.36 15.05 3.06
C LYS A 126 -8.65 15.06 2.24
N SER A 127 -9.37 16.16 2.33
CA SER A 127 -10.55 16.39 1.51
C SER A 127 -10.15 16.17 0.06
N GLU A 128 -11.05 15.57 -0.73
CA GLU A 128 -10.86 15.49 -2.17
C GLU A 128 -10.95 16.91 -2.74
N GLU A 129 -9.82 17.64 -2.72
CA GLU A 129 -9.70 18.93 -3.38
C GLU A 129 -9.87 18.71 -4.88
N SER A 130 -10.71 19.54 -5.50
CA SER A 130 -10.91 19.46 -6.95
C SER A 130 -9.60 19.84 -7.65
N ILE A 131 -9.39 19.31 -8.87
CA ILE A 131 -8.21 19.67 -9.67
C ILE A 131 -8.17 21.18 -9.92
N GLU A 132 -9.33 21.82 -10.05
CA GLU A 132 -9.48 23.27 -10.22
C GLU A 132 -8.92 24.03 -9.00
N ASP A 133 -9.29 23.60 -7.79
CA ASP A 133 -8.81 24.18 -6.54
C ASP A 133 -7.29 24.04 -6.42
N ILE A 134 -6.76 22.85 -6.70
CA ILE A 134 -5.33 22.57 -6.62
C ILE A 134 -4.54 23.47 -7.58
N LEU A 135 -5.02 23.62 -8.83
CA LEU A 135 -4.38 24.45 -9.85
C LEU A 135 -4.46 25.95 -9.52
N SER A 136 -5.51 26.38 -8.80
CA SER A 136 -5.66 27.78 -8.38
C SER A 136 -4.76 28.18 -7.21
N GLN A 137 -4.32 27.22 -6.40
CA GLN A 137 -3.45 27.46 -5.26
C GLN A 137 -1.95 27.25 -5.57
N LEU A 138 -1.57 27.24 -6.86
CA LEU A 138 -0.17 27.15 -7.29
C LEU A 138 0.49 28.52 -7.24
N ASN A 139 1.78 28.55 -6.93
CA ASN A 139 2.56 29.79 -6.86
C ASN A 139 2.94 30.29 -8.26
N VAL A 140 3.17 29.38 -9.20
CA VAL A 140 3.46 29.67 -10.60
C VAL A 140 2.17 30.10 -11.30
N PRO A 141 2.11 31.32 -11.87
CA PRO A 141 0.95 31.75 -12.64
C PRO A 141 0.86 30.92 -13.92
N LEU A 142 -0.21 30.14 -14.05
CA LEU A 142 -0.43 29.28 -15.22
C LEU A 142 -1.27 29.97 -16.28
N SER A 143 -0.81 29.95 -17.53
CA SER A 143 -1.61 30.27 -18.70
C SER A 143 -2.82 29.34 -18.87
N PHE A 144 -3.85 29.80 -19.60
CA PHE A 144 -5.06 29.01 -19.85
C PHE A 144 -4.76 27.67 -20.55
N ILE A 145 -3.81 27.68 -21.49
CA ILE A 145 -3.37 26.49 -22.22
C ILE A 145 -2.68 25.51 -21.28
N SER A 146 -1.78 26.00 -20.41
CA SER A 146 -1.06 25.16 -19.45
C SER A 146 -1.97 24.56 -18.38
N LYS A 147 -2.97 25.32 -17.90
CA LYS A 147 -4.04 24.77 -17.02
C LYS A 147 -4.81 23.65 -17.71
N TRP A 148 -5.16 23.83 -18.99
CA TRP A 148 -5.88 22.81 -19.76
C TRP A 148 -5.05 21.52 -19.93
N TYR A 149 -3.76 21.64 -20.25
CA TYR A 149 -2.86 20.48 -20.33
C TYR A 149 -2.73 19.76 -18.99
N LEU A 150 -2.50 20.49 -17.89
CA LEU A 150 -2.38 19.90 -16.55
C LEU A 150 -3.67 19.20 -16.13
N ARG A 151 -4.84 19.76 -16.45
CA ARG A 151 -6.14 19.13 -16.21
C ARG A 151 -6.28 17.78 -16.89
N PHE A 152 -5.67 17.58 -18.06
CA PHE A 152 -5.72 16.31 -18.80
C PHE A 152 -4.62 15.32 -18.38
N ILE A 153 -3.40 15.81 -18.13
CA ILE A 153 -2.24 14.97 -17.79
C ILE A 153 -2.36 14.44 -16.35
N LEU A 154 -2.79 15.28 -15.40
CA LEU A 154 -2.79 14.96 -13.98
C LEU A 154 -3.62 13.70 -13.65
N PRO A 155 -4.86 13.50 -14.15
CA PRO A 155 -5.61 12.27 -13.93
C PRO A 155 -4.90 11.00 -14.43
N ASN A 156 -4.20 11.09 -15.57
CA ASN A 156 -3.48 9.95 -16.16
C ASN A 156 -2.23 9.61 -15.34
N CYS A 157 -1.46 10.61 -14.89
CA CYS A 157 -0.35 10.40 -13.96
C CYS A 157 -0.83 9.72 -12.67
N ARG A 158 -1.93 10.21 -12.08
CA ARG A 158 -2.53 9.63 -10.87
C ARG A 158 -3.01 8.20 -11.09
N ARG A 159 -3.56 7.88 -12.28
CA ARG A 159 -3.95 6.51 -12.63
C ARG A 159 -2.73 5.60 -12.78
N GLY A 160 -1.65 6.09 -13.39
CA GLY A 160 -0.40 5.36 -13.55
C GLY A 160 0.25 5.01 -12.20
N VAL A 161 0.31 5.97 -11.27
CA VAL A 161 0.81 5.72 -9.91
C VAL A 161 -0.02 4.64 -9.20
N ARG A 162 -1.36 4.73 -9.28
CA ARG A 162 -2.25 3.70 -8.71
C ARG A 162 -2.05 2.32 -9.33
N ALA A 163 -1.95 2.24 -10.66
CA ALA A 163 -1.74 0.96 -11.35
C ALA A 163 -0.40 0.29 -10.96
N ARG A 164 0.66 1.08 -10.75
CA ARG A 164 1.97 0.57 -10.31
C ARG A 164 1.93 -0.17 -8.97
N GLU A 165 1.02 0.24 -8.08
CA GLU A 165 0.92 -0.34 -6.74
C GLU A 165 0.11 -1.63 -6.66
N TYR A 166 -0.68 -1.94 -7.70
CA TYR A 166 -1.59 -3.10 -7.68
C TYR A 166 -0.89 -4.42 -8.03
N THR A 167 0.16 -4.37 -8.84
CA THR A 167 0.90 -5.56 -9.28
C THR A 167 2.11 -5.79 -8.37
N LYS A 168 2.06 -6.78 -7.46
CA LYS A 168 3.24 -7.53 -6.93
C LYS A 168 2.85 -8.63 -5.91
N LYS A 169 3.69 -9.67 -5.83
CA LYS A 169 3.85 -10.73 -4.79
C LYS A 169 3.12 -12.07 -4.88
N GLN A 170 1.84 -12.16 -5.25
CA GLN A 170 1.12 -13.45 -5.15
C GLN A 170 1.63 -14.57 -6.09
N GLY A 171 2.30 -14.21 -7.19
CA GLY A 171 2.78 -15.16 -8.20
C GLY A 171 3.84 -16.14 -7.67
N TYR A 172 4.88 -15.65 -6.98
CA TYR A 172 5.99 -16.50 -6.54
C TYR A 172 5.59 -17.54 -5.49
N ARG A 173 4.77 -17.18 -4.50
CA ARG A 173 4.27 -18.15 -3.50
C ARG A 173 3.44 -19.25 -4.13
N ARG A 174 2.58 -18.89 -5.08
CA ARG A 174 1.78 -19.88 -5.82
C ARG A 174 2.69 -20.79 -6.66
N LEU A 175 3.71 -20.22 -7.30
CA LEU A 175 4.68 -20.99 -8.07
C LEU A 175 5.46 -21.96 -7.19
N GLY A 176 5.95 -21.54 -6.02
CA GLY A 176 6.65 -22.41 -5.07
C GLY A 176 5.79 -23.60 -4.61
N LYS A 177 4.51 -23.36 -4.28
CA LYS A 177 3.54 -24.43 -3.96
C LYS A 177 3.37 -25.43 -5.09
N LEU A 178 3.25 -24.96 -6.33
CA LEU A 178 3.12 -25.82 -7.49
C LEU A 178 4.40 -26.63 -7.73
N MET A 179 5.57 -25.98 -7.66
CA MET A 179 6.86 -26.65 -7.82
C MET A 179 7.10 -27.72 -6.74
N LEU A 180 6.70 -27.47 -5.49
CA LEU A 180 6.73 -28.46 -4.42
C LEU A 180 5.79 -29.62 -4.71
N SER A 181 4.54 -29.34 -5.12
CA SER A 181 3.56 -30.39 -5.45
C SER A 181 3.99 -31.26 -6.64
N GLU A 182 4.77 -30.72 -7.56
CA GLU A 182 5.36 -31.45 -8.68
C GLU A 182 6.68 -32.17 -8.32
N GLY A 183 7.14 -32.05 -7.07
CA GLY A 183 8.39 -32.64 -6.59
C GLY A 183 9.65 -31.99 -7.19
N ARG A 184 9.54 -30.75 -7.70
CA ARG A 184 10.66 -30.02 -8.31
C ARG A 184 11.54 -29.34 -7.28
N ILE A 185 10.98 -28.95 -6.14
CA ILE A 185 11.72 -28.38 -5.01
C ILE A 185 11.28 -29.10 -3.72
N PRO A 186 12.18 -29.23 -2.72
CA PRO A 186 11.90 -29.92 -1.46
C PRO A 186 11.05 -29.09 -0.49
N ASP A 187 11.04 -27.77 -0.65
CA ASP A 187 10.33 -26.83 0.22
C ASP A 187 9.76 -25.66 -0.59
N GLU A 188 8.59 -25.13 -0.23
CA GLU A 188 7.93 -24.05 -0.97
C GLU A 188 8.66 -22.70 -0.86
N ASP A 189 9.37 -22.45 0.24
CA ASP A 189 10.12 -21.21 0.47
C ASP A 189 11.47 -21.23 -0.25
N LEU A 190 11.93 -22.38 -0.76
CA LEU A 190 13.17 -22.46 -1.53
C LEU A 190 13.12 -21.54 -2.76
N ILE A 191 11.93 -21.30 -3.32
CA ILE A 191 11.75 -20.41 -4.47
C ILE A 191 12.27 -18.99 -4.24
N PHE A 192 12.36 -18.52 -2.99
CA PHE A 192 12.88 -17.19 -2.67
C PHE A 192 14.41 -17.10 -2.67
N PHE A 193 15.09 -18.24 -2.76
CA PHE A 193 16.55 -18.33 -2.83
C PHE A 193 17.06 -18.63 -4.24
N LEU A 194 16.14 -18.84 -5.19
CA LEU A 194 16.45 -19.09 -6.59
C LEU A 194 16.38 -17.81 -7.41
N THR A 195 17.32 -17.66 -8.33
CA THR A 195 17.28 -16.69 -9.41
C THR A 195 16.19 -17.06 -10.43
N LEU A 196 15.81 -16.10 -11.29
CA LEU A 196 14.84 -16.36 -12.35
C LEU A 196 15.31 -17.44 -13.33
N ASP A 197 16.62 -17.50 -13.59
CA ASP A 197 17.22 -18.49 -14.48
C ASP A 197 17.17 -19.88 -13.85
N GLU A 198 17.50 -20.02 -12.57
CA GLU A 198 17.39 -21.28 -11.83
C GLU A 198 15.94 -21.78 -11.75
N ILE A 199 14.97 -20.86 -11.55
CA ILE A 199 13.54 -21.20 -11.60
C ILE A 199 13.18 -21.68 -13.01
N TYR A 200 13.61 -20.99 -14.06
CA TYR A 200 13.34 -21.38 -15.43
C TYR A 200 13.92 -22.75 -15.75
N ASP A 201 15.15 -23.03 -15.31
CA ASP A 201 15.81 -24.32 -15.50
C ASP A 201 15.11 -25.43 -14.73
N LEU A 202 14.64 -25.20 -13.50
CA LEU A 202 13.85 -26.18 -12.73
C LEU A 202 12.44 -26.38 -13.26
N LEU A 203 11.89 -25.42 -14.00
CA LEU A 203 10.60 -25.60 -14.69
C LEU A 203 10.80 -26.38 -16.00
N SER A 204 11.87 -26.10 -16.73
CA SER A 204 12.20 -26.72 -18.01
C SER A 204 12.78 -28.13 -17.84
N THR A 205 13.53 -28.35 -16.76
CA THR A 205 14.24 -29.59 -16.44
C THR A 205 13.89 -30.02 -15.02
N ARG A 206 13.94 -31.32 -14.71
CA ARG A 206 13.82 -31.83 -13.33
C ARG A 206 15.21 -32.09 -12.71
N SER A 207 16.22 -31.33 -13.12
CA SER A 207 17.59 -31.59 -12.70
C SER A 207 17.78 -31.23 -11.22
N PRO A 208 18.26 -32.16 -10.38
CA PRO A 208 18.51 -31.88 -8.96
C PRO A 208 19.78 -31.05 -8.74
N SER A 209 20.59 -30.80 -9.77
CA SER A 209 21.89 -30.12 -9.68
C SER A 209 21.83 -28.68 -9.14
N ILE A 210 20.65 -28.06 -9.18
CA ILE A 210 20.41 -26.68 -8.69
C ILE A 210 20.04 -26.68 -7.20
N ILE A 211 19.61 -27.83 -6.67
CA ILE A 211 18.99 -27.95 -5.34
C ILE A 211 19.90 -28.70 -4.34
N SER A 212 21.00 -29.28 -4.83
CA SER A 212 22.00 -30.03 -4.04
C SER A 212 22.91 -29.13 -3.21
#